data_AF-A0AAV5AHN2-F1
#
_entry.id   AF-A0AAV5AHN2-F1
#
_cell.length_a   1.000
_cell.length_b   1.000
_cell.length_c   1.000
_cell.angle_alpha   90.00
_cell.angle_beta   90.00
_cell.angle_gamma   90.00
#
_symmetry.space_group_name_H-M   'P 1'
#
loop_
_entity.id
_entity.type
_entity.pdbx_description
1 polymer ?
#
loop_
_entity_poly.entity_id
_entity_poly.type
_entity_poly.pdbx_seq_one_letter_code
_entity_poly.pdbx_strand_id
1 'polypeptide(L)'
;MSELEQFIQLLDDQLGPNQIVSYNTISATCLLFYEMVLTFPDELRYVWRGPVVLVPTIDILLVVRVYALYDRNKWIGLILLLFWLAETATVVGLAGSGFGPTKAAANNPLPGILPGCFPIDPFSGSNIIKGGIVAIVCQGVYFGLAMYKMARQIREFRMGTMTPLLKTFFRRAD
;
A
#
# COMPACT_ATOMS: atom_id res chain seq x y z
N MET A 1 31.01 -8.67 26.39
CA MET A 1 30.66 -9.08 25.01
C MET A 1 29.85 -10.38 25.03
N SER A 2 30.21 -11.37 25.85
CA SER A 2 29.42 -12.61 26.11
C SER A 2 28.00 -12.38 26.65
N GLU A 3 27.83 -11.42 27.56
CA GLU A 3 26.52 -11.05 28.13
C GLU A 3 25.52 -10.56 27.06
N LEU A 4 26.04 -9.90 26.00
CA LEU A 4 25.22 -9.34 24.94
C LEU A 4 24.71 -10.43 23.98
N GLU A 5 25.52 -11.49 23.75
CA GLU A 5 25.07 -12.65 22.98
C GLU A 5 24.06 -13.51 23.75
N GLN A 6 24.24 -13.66 25.06
CA GLN A 6 23.22 -14.29 25.90
C GLN A 6 21.91 -13.49 25.89
N PHE A 7 21.98 -12.15 25.91
CA PHE A 7 20.79 -11.31 25.82
C PHE A 7 20.10 -11.40 24.46
N ILE A 8 20.87 -11.55 23.36
CA ILE A 8 20.34 -11.75 22.00
C ILE A 8 19.69 -13.12 21.84
N GLN A 9 20.32 -14.20 22.34
CA GLN A 9 19.71 -15.53 22.30
C GLN A 9 18.47 -15.63 23.20
N LEU A 10 18.49 -14.95 24.35
CA LEU A 10 17.34 -14.91 25.25
C LEU A 10 16.20 -14.05 24.70
N LEU A 11 16.52 -12.99 23.95
CA LEU A 11 15.55 -12.28 23.11
C LEU A 11 15.00 -13.23 22.05
N ASP A 12 15.82 -13.92 21.24
CA ASP A 12 15.36 -14.80 20.15
C ASP A 12 14.48 -15.97 20.64
N ASP A 13 14.74 -16.49 21.85
CA ASP A 13 14.00 -17.61 22.46
C ASP A 13 12.73 -17.16 23.23
N GLN A 14 12.76 -16.00 23.90
CA GLN A 14 11.55 -15.39 24.51
C GLN A 14 10.64 -14.77 23.46
N LEU A 15 11.21 -14.39 22.31
CA LEU A 15 10.49 -13.98 21.13
C LEU A 15 9.93 -15.18 20.36
N GLY A 16 9.12 -16.01 21.02
CA GLY A 16 8.53 -17.21 20.42
C GLY A 16 7.94 -16.96 19.01
N PRO A 17 8.02 -17.96 18.11
CA PRO A 17 7.97 -17.81 16.65
C PRO A 17 6.71 -17.15 16.05
N ASN A 18 5.67 -16.90 16.86
CA ASN A 18 4.37 -16.40 16.39
C ASN A 18 3.94 -15.04 16.99
N GLN A 19 4.51 -14.58 18.12
CA GLN A 19 4.03 -13.37 18.78
C GLN A 19 4.73 -12.08 18.33
N ILE A 20 6.03 -12.12 18.00
CA ILE A 20 6.74 -10.89 17.58
C ILE A 20 6.50 -10.55 16.14
N VAL A 21 6.28 -11.55 15.31
CA VAL A 21 5.78 -11.35 13.95
C VAL A 21 4.50 -10.53 13.99
N SER A 22 3.63 -10.74 14.99
CA SER A 22 2.34 -10.05 15.09
C SER A 22 2.49 -8.57 15.50
N TYR A 23 3.32 -8.24 16.51
CA TYR A 23 3.52 -6.84 16.93
C TYR A 23 4.27 -6.02 15.89
N ASN A 24 5.31 -6.58 15.27
CA ASN A 24 6.03 -5.88 14.21
C ASN A 24 5.15 -5.70 12.96
N THR A 25 4.29 -6.67 12.64
CA THR A 25 3.33 -6.53 11.53
C THR A 25 2.30 -5.44 11.82
N ILE A 26 1.75 -5.38 13.04
CA ILE A 26 0.79 -4.34 13.44
C ILE A 26 1.44 -2.95 13.40
N SER A 27 2.64 -2.82 13.97
CA SER A 27 3.39 -1.56 13.97
C SER A 27 3.73 -1.11 12.55
N ALA A 28 4.22 -2.02 11.70
CA ALA A 28 4.49 -1.75 10.31
C ALA A 28 3.22 -1.35 9.53
N THR A 29 2.08 -1.97 9.82
CA THR A 29 0.80 -1.64 9.19
C THR A 29 0.32 -0.25 9.60
N CYS A 30 0.44 0.11 10.89
CA CYS A 30 0.14 1.44 11.38
C CYS A 30 1.06 2.52 10.79
N LEU A 31 2.36 2.26 10.72
CA LEU A 31 3.34 3.18 10.11
C LEU A 31 3.04 3.40 8.63
N LEU A 32 2.66 2.34 7.91
CA LEU A 32 2.28 2.46 6.50
C LEU A 32 1.00 3.21 6.28
N PHE A 33 -0.01 2.94 7.11
CA PHE A 33 -1.25 3.70 7.05
C PHE A 33 -0.98 5.19 7.32
N TYR A 34 -0.13 5.46 8.31
CA TYR A 34 0.28 6.82 8.64
C TYR A 34 1.00 7.50 7.48
N GLU A 35 1.98 6.84 6.85
CA GLU A 35 2.67 7.38 5.67
C GLU A 35 1.70 7.65 4.51
N MET A 36 0.75 6.74 4.24
CA MET A 36 -0.23 6.88 3.17
C MET A 36 -1.17 8.09 3.38
N VAL A 37 -1.58 8.34 4.63
CA VAL A 37 -2.38 9.53 4.98
C VAL A 37 -1.55 10.81 4.83
N LEU A 38 -0.27 10.76 5.14
CA LEU A 38 0.64 11.90 5.05
C LEU A 38 1.03 12.24 3.60
N THR A 39 1.22 11.25 2.74
CA THR A 39 1.54 11.48 1.31
C THR A 39 0.32 11.83 0.47
N PHE A 40 -0.90 11.53 0.93
CA PHE A 40 -2.14 11.82 0.21
C PHE A 40 -2.28 13.24 -0.38
N PRO A 41 -1.99 14.34 0.36
CA PRO A 41 -2.07 15.70 -0.19
C PRO A 41 -1.02 15.99 -1.27
N ASP A 42 0.18 15.40 -1.17
CA ASP A 42 1.24 15.56 -2.16
C ASP A 42 0.99 14.65 -3.37
N GLU A 43 0.46 13.45 -3.18
CA GLU A 43 0.00 12.55 -4.24
C GLU A 43 -1.08 13.22 -5.09
N LEU A 44 -2.05 13.91 -4.48
CA LEU A 44 -3.06 14.69 -5.22
C LEU A 44 -2.45 15.76 -6.14
N ARG A 45 -1.29 16.32 -5.79
CA ARG A 45 -0.62 17.35 -6.60
C ARG A 45 0.32 16.77 -7.66
N TYR A 46 1.03 15.69 -7.33
CA TYR A 46 2.07 15.11 -8.18
C TYR A 46 1.55 13.90 -8.97
N VAL A 47 0.94 12.90 -8.35
CA VAL A 47 0.42 11.69 -9.04
C VAL A 47 -0.64 12.06 -10.09
N TRP A 48 -1.50 13.01 -9.78
CA TRP A 48 -2.54 13.46 -10.71
C TRP A 48 -2.01 14.40 -11.81
N ARG A 49 -0.70 14.72 -11.81
CA ARG A 49 0.03 15.45 -12.87
C ARG A 49 1.15 14.65 -13.56
N GLY A 50 1.54 13.47 -13.06
CA GLY A 50 2.53 12.53 -13.60
C GLY A 50 3.50 12.02 -12.52
N PRO A 51 4.14 10.83 -12.58
CA PRO A 51 4.34 9.90 -13.70
C PRO A 51 3.63 8.54 -13.49
N VAL A 52 3.19 7.92 -14.60
CA VAL A 52 2.43 6.65 -14.69
C VAL A 52 3.07 5.46 -13.95
N VAL A 53 4.37 5.55 -13.63
CA VAL A 53 5.16 4.46 -13.03
C VAL A 53 5.08 4.38 -11.51
N LEU A 54 4.76 5.47 -10.80
CA LEU A 54 4.75 5.45 -9.33
C LEU A 54 3.53 4.71 -8.77
N VAL A 55 2.36 4.91 -9.35
CA VAL A 55 1.11 4.26 -8.94
C VAL A 55 1.22 2.73 -8.90
N PRO A 56 1.61 2.04 -10.00
CA PRO A 56 1.73 0.58 -9.98
C PRO A 56 2.80 0.10 -9.00
N THR A 57 3.82 0.90 -8.69
CA THR A 57 4.86 0.53 -7.72
C THR A 57 4.28 0.40 -6.31
N ILE A 58 3.43 1.33 -5.91
CA ILE A 58 2.76 1.31 -4.59
C ILE A 58 1.76 0.16 -4.53
N ASP A 59 1.00 -0.07 -5.59
CA ASP A 59 0.03 -1.17 -5.65
C ASP A 59 0.72 -2.54 -5.57
N ILE A 60 1.85 -2.74 -6.27
CA ILE A 60 2.65 -3.96 -6.16
C ILE A 60 3.09 -4.19 -4.71
N LEU A 61 3.53 -3.14 -4.01
CA LEU A 61 3.95 -3.23 -2.62
C LEU A 61 2.79 -3.65 -1.71
N LEU A 62 1.59 -3.10 -1.91
CA LEU A 62 0.38 -3.48 -1.18
C LEU A 62 -0.01 -4.94 -1.45
N VAL A 63 0.02 -5.38 -2.72
CA VAL A 63 -0.30 -6.76 -3.11
C VAL A 63 0.69 -7.75 -2.48
N VAL A 64 1.99 -7.46 -2.52
CA VAL A 64 3.03 -8.31 -1.91
C VAL A 64 2.80 -8.45 -0.40
N ARG A 65 2.46 -7.36 0.29
CA ARG A 65 2.19 -7.38 1.73
C ARG A 65 0.94 -8.17 2.09
N VAL A 66 -0.16 -7.97 1.37
CA VAL A 66 -1.39 -8.74 1.57
C VAL A 66 -1.15 -10.22 1.30
N TYR A 67 -0.35 -10.55 0.28
CA TYR A 67 0.02 -11.91 -0.05
C TYR A 67 0.85 -12.58 1.06
N ALA A 68 1.83 -11.87 1.62
CA ALA A 68 2.61 -12.33 2.76
C ALA A 68 1.71 -12.56 3.99
N LEU A 69 0.76 -11.67 4.24
CA LEU A 69 -0.20 -11.81 5.35
C LEU A 69 -1.09 -13.05 5.18
N TYR A 70 -1.39 -13.49 3.95
CA TYR A 70 -2.25 -14.63 3.64
C TYR A 70 -1.57 -16.01 3.64
N ASP A 71 -0.47 -16.15 4.40
CA ASP A 71 0.27 -17.41 4.57
C ASP A 71 0.58 -18.11 3.24
N ARG A 72 0.90 -17.30 2.22
CA ARG A 72 1.26 -17.74 0.87
C ARG A 72 0.20 -18.59 0.15
N ASN A 73 -1.06 -18.51 0.55
CA ASN A 73 -2.13 -19.24 -0.14
C ASN A 73 -2.24 -18.77 -1.61
N LYS A 74 -1.93 -19.67 -2.54
CA LYS A 74 -1.83 -19.39 -3.98
C LYS A 74 -3.15 -18.89 -4.58
N TRP A 75 -4.28 -19.37 -4.06
CA TRP A 75 -5.61 -18.96 -4.55
C TRP A 75 -5.89 -17.47 -4.30
N ILE A 76 -5.57 -16.99 -3.10
CA ILE A 76 -5.80 -15.60 -2.73
C ILE A 76 -4.81 -14.68 -3.46
N GLY A 77 -3.55 -15.12 -3.57
CA GLY A 77 -2.55 -14.43 -4.40
C GLY A 77 -2.98 -14.28 -5.86
N LEU A 78 -3.55 -15.33 -6.46
CA LEU A 78 -4.05 -15.29 -7.83
C LEU A 78 -5.20 -14.27 -8.00
N ILE A 79 -6.14 -14.24 -7.06
CA ILE A 79 -7.25 -13.27 -7.08
C ILE A 79 -6.72 -11.83 -6.98
N LEU A 80 -5.80 -11.58 -6.05
CA LEU A 80 -5.17 -10.26 -5.88
C LEU A 80 -4.40 -9.81 -7.12
N LEU A 81 -3.68 -10.75 -7.76
CA LEU A 81 -2.92 -10.51 -8.99
C LEU A 81 -3.84 -10.19 -10.17
N LEU A 82 -4.93 -10.95 -10.35
CA LEU A 82 -5.91 -10.70 -11.40
C LEU A 82 -6.55 -9.33 -11.25
N PHE A 83 -6.86 -8.93 -10.02
CA PHE A 83 -7.42 -7.63 -9.73
C PHE A 83 -6.42 -6.50 -10.02
N TRP A 84 -5.14 -6.69 -9.70
CA TRP A 84 -4.08 -5.73 -10.01
C TRP A 84 -3.83 -5.61 -11.52
N LEU A 85 -3.87 -6.72 -12.26
CA LEU A 85 -3.77 -6.72 -13.71
C LEU A 85 -4.96 -6.01 -14.36
N ALA A 86 -6.17 -6.20 -13.83
CA ALA A 86 -7.37 -5.51 -14.29
C ALA A 86 -7.23 -3.99 -14.08
N GLU A 87 -6.80 -3.56 -12.90
CA GLU A 87 -6.53 -2.16 -12.60
C GLU A 87 -5.47 -1.57 -13.54
N THR A 88 -4.32 -2.26 -13.67
CA THR A 88 -3.23 -1.83 -14.57
C THR A 88 -3.70 -1.73 -16.02
N ALA A 89 -4.50 -2.70 -16.50
CA ALA A 89 -5.06 -2.67 -17.85
C ALA A 89 -5.99 -1.47 -18.07
N THR A 90 -6.81 -1.11 -17.09
CA THR A 90 -7.67 0.08 -17.18
C THR A 90 -6.85 1.38 -17.22
N VAL A 91 -5.79 1.49 -16.43
CA VAL A 91 -4.90 2.66 -16.41
C VAL A 91 -4.14 2.78 -17.73
N VAL A 92 -3.57 1.68 -18.24
CA VAL A 92 -2.84 1.67 -19.51
C VAL A 92 -3.78 1.96 -20.69
N GLY A 93 -5.01 1.43 -20.68
CA GLY A 93 -6.01 1.73 -21.71
C GLY A 93 -6.46 3.19 -21.70
N LEU A 94 -6.65 3.78 -20.52
CA LEU A 94 -6.93 5.21 -20.37
C LEU A 94 -5.73 6.07 -20.81
N ALA A 95 -4.52 5.68 -20.47
CA ALA A 95 -3.32 6.36 -20.94
C ALA A 95 -3.19 6.28 -22.47
N GLY A 96 -3.36 5.10 -23.06
CA GLY A 96 -3.26 4.92 -24.52
C GLY A 96 -4.33 5.67 -25.30
N SER A 97 -5.54 5.84 -24.73
CA SER A 97 -6.62 6.62 -25.36
C SER A 97 -6.54 8.11 -25.11
N GLY A 98 -5.98 8.54 -23.96
CA GLY A 98 -5.83 9.94 -23.57
C GLY A 98 -4.59 10.62 -24.14
N PHE A 99 -3.50 9.86 -24.32
CA PHE A 99 -2.29 10.28 -25.01
C PHE A 99 -2.33 9.82 -26.47
N GLY A 100 -3.35 10.25 -27.22
CA GLY A 100 -3.21 10.29 -28.68
C GLY A 100 -1.95 11.10 -29.05
N PRO A 101 -1.36 10.93 -30.25
CA PRO A 101 -0.16 11.67 -30.65
C PRO A 101 -0.43 13.16 -30.51
N THR A 102 0.04 13.75 -29.40
CA THR A 102 -0.08 15.16 -29.11
C THR A 102 0.75 15.85 -30.16
N LYS A 103 0.07 16.41 -31.15
CA LYS A 103 0.72 17.28 -32.12
C LYS A 103 1.27 18.44 -31.31
N ALA A 104 2.60 18.63 -31.35
CA ALA A 104 3.22 19.79 -30.74
C ALA A 104 2.46 21.03 -31.23
N ALA A 105 1.94 21.82 -30.30
CA ALA A 105 1.26 23.04 -30.65
C ALA A 105 2.22 23.90 -31.48
N ALA A 106 1.85 24.24 -32.72
CA ALA A 106 2.72 24.98 -33.63
C ALA A 106 3.04 26.41 -33.11
N ASN A 107 2.27 26.89 -32.13
CA ASN A 107 2.35 28.23 -31.58
C ASN A 107 2.84 28.18 -30.13
N ASN A 108 4.11 27.83 -29.91
CA ASN A 108 4.73 27.95 -28.60
C ASN A 108 4.98 29.44 -28.32
N PRO A 109 4.41 30.05 -27.26
CA PRO A 109 4.65 31.46 -26.94
C PRO A 109 6.08 31.75 -26.46
N LEU A 110 6.89 30.72 -26.18
CA LEU A 110 8.31 30.87 -25.81
C LEU A 110 9.22 30.08 -26.77
N PRO A 111 9.86 30.75 -27.74
CA PRO A 111 10.89 30.12 -28.56
C PRO A 111 12.17 29.88 -27.72
N GLY A 112 12.55 28.62 -27.55
CA GLY A 112 13.97 28.26 -27.37
C GLY A 112 14.47 27.75 -26.02
N ILE A 113 13.64 27.54 -24.98
CA ILE A 113 14.17 27.11 -23.66
C ILE A 113 13.72 25.73 -23.17
N LEU A 114 12.54 25.23 -23.55
CA LEU A 114 12.20 23.80 -23.41
C LEU A 114 11.13 23.45 -24.46
N PRO A 115 11.35 22.47 -25.36
CA PRO A 115 10.27 21.86 -26.14
C PRO A 115 9.40 21.01 -25.20
N GLY A 116 8.67 21.66 -24.31
CA GLY A 116 7.66 21.04 -23.48
C GLY A 116 6.43 20.78 -24.33
N CYS A 117 6.09 19.50 -24.50
CA CYS A 117 4.81 19.10 -25.04
C CYS A 117 3.75 19.36 -23.97
N PHE A 118 3.30 20.61 -23.84
CA PHE A 118 2.21 20.96 -22.95
C PHE A 118 0.90 20.57 -23.64
N PRO A 119 0.09 19.67 -23.06
CA PRO A 119 -1.25 19.41 -23.59
C PRO A 119 -2.05 20.71 -23.44
N ILE A 120 -2.33 21.38 -24.56
CA ILE A 120 -3.17 22.59 -24.61
C ILE A 120 -4.65 22.23 -24.59
N ASP A 121 -4.97 20.96 -24.85
CA ASP A 121 -6.35 20.50 -24.75
C ASP A 121 -6.74 20.43 -23.27
N PRO A 122 -7.87 21.04 -22.87
CA PRO A 122 -8.38 20.90 -21.52
C PRO A 122 -8.57 19.41 -21.27
N PHE A 123 -7.64 18.84 -20.51
CA PHE A 123 -7.59 17.44 -20.12
C PHE A 123 -9.03 17.03 -19.82
N SER A 124 -9.60 16.16 -20.66
CA SER A 124 -11.04 15.93 -20.66
C SER A 124 -11.43 15.31 -19.32
N GLY A 125 -11.85 16.16 -18.37
CA GLY A 125 -11.92 15.81 -16.95
C GLY A 125 -12.82 14.61 -16.68
N SER A 126 -13.75 14.33 -17.58
CA SER A 126 -14.63 13.16 -17.51
C SER A 126 -13.87 11.83 -17.49
N ASN A 127 -12.81 11.66 -18.27
CA ASN A 127 -12.08 10.39 -18.34
C ASN A 127 -11.17 10.18 -17.13
N ILE A 128 -10.56 11.25 -16.59
CA ILE A 128 -9.78 11.18 -15.34
C ILE A 128 -10.70 10.77 -14.19
N ILE A 129 -11.85 11.44 -14.05
CA ILE A 129 -12.77 11.19 -12.94
C ILE A 129 -13.28 9.74 -12.98
N LYS A 130 -13.61 9.23 -14.18
CA LYS A 130 -14.03 7.84 -14.36
C LYS A 130 -12.91 6.85 -13.99
N GLY A 131 -11.66 7.11 -14.41
CA GLY A 131 -10.51 6.28 -14.05
C GLY A 131 -10.21 6.29 -12.54
N GLY A 132 -10.25 7.47 -11.93
CA GLY A 132 -9.98 7.64 -10.50
C GLY A 132 -10.97 6.90 -9.60
N ILE A 133 -12.25 6.85 -9.96
CA ILE A 133 -13.27 6.11 -9.19
C ILE A 133 -12.93 4.61 -9.15
N VAL A 134 -12.55 4.01 -10.27
CA VAL A 134 -12.22 2.58 -10.34
C VAL A 134 -11.02 2.27 -9.45
N ALA A 135 -9.96 3.10 -9.51
CA ALA A 135 -8.77 2.94 -8.68
C ALA A 135 -9.09 3.06 -7.18
N ILE A 136 -9.87 4.06 -6.77
CA ILE A 136 -10.27 4.27 -5.36
C ILE A 136 -11.06 3.06 -4.84
N VAL A 137 -11.99 2.53 -5.64
CA VAL A 137 -12.77 1.34 -5.25
C VAL A 137 -11.84 0.13 -5.12
N CYS A 138 -10.91 -0.06 -6.05
CA CYS A 138 -9.96 -1.16 -6.02
C CYS A 138 -9.05 -1.10 -4.79
N GLN A 139 -8.45 0.06 -4.51
CA GLN A 139 -7.64 0.31 -3.32
C GLN A 139 -8.44 0.10 -2.03
N GLY A 140 -9.70 0.53 -1.99
CA GLY A 140 -10.60 0.29 -0.86
C GLY A 140 -10.80 -1.21 -0.57
N VAL A 141 -10.90 -2.05 -1.61
CA VAL A 141 -11.01 -3.51 -1.46
C VAL A 141 -9.73 -4.11 -0.88
N TYR A 142 -8.56 -3.74 -1.41
CA TYR A 142 -7.27 -4.20 -0.88
C TYR A 142 -7.09 -3.82 0.59
N PHE A 143 -7.38 -2.57 0.92
CA PHE A 143 -7.29 -2.05 2.28
C PHE A 143 -8.30 -2.73 3.22
N GLY A 144 -9.53 -2.96 2.74
CA GLY A 144 -10.56 -3.68 3.46
C GLY A 144 -10.17 -5.12 3.78
N LEU A 145 -9.56 -5.85 2.84
CA LEU A 145 -9.06 -7.21 3.06
C LEU A 145 -7.91 -7.23 4.08
N ALA A 146 -6.99 -6.27 4.00
CA ALA A 146 -5.90 -6.13 4.96
C ALA A 146 -6.44 -5.86 6.37
N MET A 147 -7.35 -4.88 6.52
CA MET A 147 -7.98 -4.56 7.79
C MET A 147 -8.83 -5.71 8.33
N TYR A 148 -9.58 -6.41 7.48
CA TYR A 148 -10.39 -7.55 7.89
C TYR A 148 -9.53 -8.63 8.55
N LYS A 149 -8.40 -8.98 7.91
CA LYS A 149 -7.50 -10.00 8.46
C LYS A 149 -6.81 -9.53 9.74
N MET A 150 -6.36 -8.27 9.78
CA MET A 150 -5.78 -7.67 10.98
C MET A 150 -6.79 -7.66 12.15
N ALA A 151 -8.03 -7.23 11.90
CA ALA A 151 -9.09 -7.21 12.89
C ALA A 151 -9.44 -8.63 13.36
N ARG A 152 -9.42 -9.62 12.46
CA ARG A 152 -9.61 -11.02 12.81
C ARG A 152 -8.49 -11.55 13.70
N GLN A 153 -7.23 -11.27 13.37
CA GLN A 153 -6.09 -11.64 14.22
C GLN A 153 -6.20 -10.99 15.61
N ILE A 154 -6.50 -9.69 15.68
CA ILE A 154 -6.70 -8.98 16.95
C ILE A 154 -7.85 -9.62 17.75
N ARG A 155 -8.96 -10.00 17.11
CA ARG A 155 -10.08 -10.65 17.78
C ARG A 155 -9.70 -12.04 18.32
N GLU A 156 -8.96 -12.84 17.55
CA GLU A 156 -8.48 -14.15 17.97
C GLU A 156 -7.49 -14.02 19.16
N PHE A 157 -6.55 -13.06 19.09
CA PHE A 157 -5.67 -12.71 20.22
C PHE A 157 -6.44 -12.21 21.45
N ARG A 158 -7.52 -11.44 21.26
CA ARG A 158 -8.32 -10.90 22.37
C ARG A 158 -9.17 -11.97 23.06
N MET A 159 -9.59 -13.02 22.34
CA MET A 159 -10.40 -14.11 22.90
C MET A 159 -9.54 -15.24 23.47
N GLY A 160 -8.36 -15.49 22.90
CA GLY A 160 -7.37 -16.43 23.42
C GLY A 160 -6.49 -15.81 24.50
N THR A 161 -7.04 -15.60 25.71
CA THR A 161 -6.27 -15.46 26.96
C THR A 161 -5.29 -14.28 26.99
N MET A 162 -5.54 -13.26 27.82
CA MET A 162 -4.45 -12.41 28.34
C MET A 162 -3.32 -13.34 28.79
N THR A 163 -2.20 -13.34 28.07
CA THR A 163 -1.08 -14.23 28.32
C THR A 163 -0.75 -14.20 29.81
N PRO A 164 -0.63 -15.35 30.49
CA PRO A 164 -0.44 -15.43 31.94
C PRO A 164 0.76 -14.61 32.43
N LEU A 165 1.73 -14.31 31.55
CA LEU A 165 2.85 -13.41 31.79
C LEU A 165 2.43 -11.97 32.17
N LEU A 166 1.43 -11.40 31.48
CA LEU A 166 0.94 -10.05 31.78
C LEU A 166 0.15 -10.04 33.09
N LYS A 167 -0.54 -11.15 33.39
CA LYS A 167 -1.23 -11.38 34.66
C LYS A 167 -0.24 -11.56 35.81
N THR A 168 0.94 -12.14 35.59
CA THR A 168 2.00 -12.21 36.62
C THR A 168 2.74 -10.89 36.80
N PHE A 169 2.93 -10.08 35.75
CA PHE A 169 3.52 -8.74 35.88
C PHE A 169 2.62 -7.80 36.68
N PHE A 170 1.31 -7.79 36.41
CA PHE A 170 0.37 -6.99 37.18
C PHE A 170 0.08 -7.52 38.60
N ARG A 171 0.32 -8.81 38.87
CA ARG A 171 0.10 -9.40 40.20
C ARG A 171 1.24 -9.17 41.20
N ARG A 172 2.38 -8.63 40.74
CA ARG A 172 3.57 -8.40 41.59
C ARG A 172 3.78 -6.92 41.95
N ALA A 173 2.84 -6.06 41.59
CA ALA A 173 2.86 -4.62 41.87
C ALA A 173 2.09 -4.25 43.16
N ASP A 174 1.50 -5.24 43.84
CA ASP A 174 0.82 -5.12 45.14
C ASP A 174 1.60 -5.92 46.19
#